data_AF-A0A1G2F3P9-F1
#
_entry.id   AF-A0A1G2F3P9-F1
#
_cell.length_a   1.000
_cell.length_b   1.000
_cell.length_c   1.000
_cell.angle_alpha   90.00
_cell.angle_beta   90.00
_cell.angle_gamma   90.00
#
_symmetry.space_group_name_H-M   'P 1'
#
loop_
_entity.id
_entity.type
_entity.pdbx_description
1 polymer ?
#
loop_
_entity_poly.entity_id
_entity_poly.type
_entity_poly.pdbx_seq_one_letter_code
_entity_poly.pdbx_strand_id
1 'polypeptide(L)' 'MIDSFKKEEINISSKRKWFIMGIIIAILNPIFSGLVISYAFLTEQKLRNEGKIILVISFVWSIILAYLIELLKSGDYI' A
#
# COMPACT_ATOMS: atom_id res chain seq x y z
N MET A 1 -46.28 -14.09 -5.98
CA MET A 1 -45.15 -14.24 -5.05
C MET A 1 -44.05 -13.37 -5.65
N ILE A 2 -43.87 -12.15 -5.13
CA ILE A 2 -42.94 -11.17 -5.70
C ILE A 2 -41.59 -11.44 -5.05
N ASP A 3 -40.66 -11.97 -5.83
CA ASP A 3 -39.27 -12.14 -5.41
C ASP A 3 -38.70 -10.78 -5.03
N SER A 4 -38.54 -10.58 -3.73
CA SER A 4 -37.85 -9.44 -3.14
C SER A 4 -36.40 -9.50 -3.59
N PHE A 5 -36.06 -8.67 -4.58
CA PHE A 5 -34.67 -8.33 -4.89
C PHE A 5 -34.09 -7.59 -3.68
N LYS A 6 -33.67 -8.37 -2.69
CA LYS A 6 -32.87 -7.93 -1.56
C LYS A 6 -31.60 -7.33 -2.16
N LYS A 7 -31.60 -6.01 -2.31
CA LYS A 7 -30.43 -5.20 -2.63
C LYS A 7 -29.38 -5.59 -1.58
N GLU A 8 -28.40 -6.39 -1.99
CA GLU A 8 -27.24 -6.64 -1.15
C GLU A 8 -26.56 -5.28 -1.00
N GLU A 9 -26.86 -4.61 0.12
CA GLU A 9 -26.09 -3.48 0.55
C GLU A 9 -24.66 -3.99 0.78
N ILE A 10 -23.79 -3.75 -0.21
CA ILE A 10 -22.34 -3.91 -0.08
C ILE A 10 -21.86 -2.81 0.86
N ASN A 11 -22.25 -2.93 2.13
CA ASN A 11 -21.99 -1.97 3.17
C ASN A 11 -21.06 -2.68 4.14
N ILE A 12 -19.86 -2.11 4.33
CA ILE A 12 -18.77 -2.62 5.19
C ILE A 12 -17.88 -3.70 4.53
N SER A 13 -17.01 -3.29 3.60
CA SER A 13 -15.74 -4.03 3.35
C SER A 13 -14.70 -3.27 2.52
N SER A 14 -15.14 -2.35 1.66
CA SER A 14 -14.28 -1.71 0.65
C SER A 14 -13.07 -1.01 1.27
N LYS A 15 -13.23 -0.13 2.27
CA LYS A 15 -12.08 0.60 2.88
C LYS A 15 -10.99 -0.31 3.44
N ARG A 16 -11.36 -1.39 4.14
CA ARG A 16 -10.38 -2.35 4.70
C ARG A 16 -9.69 -3.15 3.59
N LYS A 17 -10.43 -3.54 2.55
CA LYS A 17 -9.86 -4.20 1.35
C LYS A 17 -8.89 -3.27 0.62
N TRP A 18 -9.24 -2.00 0.43
CA TRP A 18 -8.35 -1.01 -0.21
C TRP A 18 -7.10 -0.72 0.62
N PHE A 19 -7.20 -0.70 1.95
CA PHE A 19 -6.04 -0.57 2.83
C PHE A 19 -5.11 -1.79 2.76
N ILE A 20 -5.67 -3.01 2.82
CA ILE A 20 -4.89 -4.25 2.68
C ILE A 20 -4.23 -4.33 1.30
N MET A 21 -4.97 -3.98 0.24
CA MET A 21 -4.45 -3.90 -1.13
C MET A 21 -3.29 -2.89 -1.20
N GLY A 22 -3.45 -1.74 -0.55
CA GLY A 22 -2.41 -0.72 -0.45
C GLY A 22 -1.13 -1.23 0.22
N ILE A 23 -1.26 -2.00 1.30
CA ILE A 23 -0.12 -2.63 1.99
C ILE A 23 0.56 -3.67 1.09
N ILE A 24 -0.22 -4.56 0.46
CA ILE A 24 0.32 -5.63 -0.40
C ILE A 24 1.12 -5.04 -1.55
N ILE A 25 0.55 -4.03 -2.22
CA ILE A 25 1.21 -3.36 -3.34
C ILE A 25 2.50 -2.67 -2.86
N ALA A 26 2.45 -1.94 -1.74
CA ALA A 26 3.63 -1.30 -1.14
C ALA A 26 4.71 -2.31 -0.71
N ILE A 27 4.37 -3.56 -0.37
CA ILE A 27 5.37 -4.59 -0.09
C ILE A 27 6.02 -5.09 -1.38
N LEU A 28 5.25 -5.27 -2.46
CA LEU A 28 5.72 -5.84 -3.73
C LEU A 28 6.53 -4.85 -4.58
N ASN A 29 6.21 -3.55 -4.53
CA ASN A 29 6.94 -2.51 -5.25
C ASN A 29 7.05 -1.22 -4.40
N PRO A 30 7.88 -1.25 -3.35
CA PRO A 30 7.83 -0.25 -2.29
C PRO A 30 8.11 1.18 -2.70
N ILE A 31 8.93 1.36 -3.74
CA ILE A 31 9.34 2.69 -4.15
C ILE A 31 8.19 3.37 -4.90
N PHE A 32 7.79 2.85 -6.06
CA PHE A 32 6.79 3.54 -6.88
C PHE A 32 5.38 3.37 -6.33
N SER A 33 5.04 2.18 -5.88
CA SER A 33 3.66 1.90 -5.50
C SER A 33 3.37 2.31 -4.05
N GLY A 34 4.35 2.22 -3.15
CA GLY A 34 4.26 2.75 -1.78
C GLY A 34 4.08 4.27 -1.75
N LEU A 35 4.77 5.01 -2.63
CA LEU A 35 4.60 6.46 -2.79
C LEU A 35 3.23 6.84 -3.39
N VAL A 36 2.78 6.15 -4.43
CA VAL A 36 1.48 6.44 -5.06
C VAL A 36 0.31 6.15 -4.11
N ILE A 37 0.36 5.03 -3.40
CA ILE A 37 -0.70 4.64 -2.46
C ILE A 37 -0.70 5.53 -1.23
N SER A 38 0.47 5.83 -0.65
CA SER A 38 0.53 6.77 0.47
C SER A 38 -0.01 8.14 0.08
N TYR A 39 0.32 8.65 -1.12
CA TYR A 39 -0.25 9.89 -1.63
C TYR A 39 -1.78 9.83 -1.75
N ALA A 40 -2.32 8.76 -2.35
CA ALA A 40 -3.78 8.57 -2.42
C ALA A 40 -4.43 8.57 -1.03
N PHE A 41 -3.83 7.91 -0.04
CA PHE A 41 -4.34 7.84 1.32
C PHE A 41 -4.20 9.18 2.08
N LEU A 42 -3.17 9.97 1.79
CA LEU A 42 -2.96 11.31 2.35
C LEU A 42 -4.01 12.34 1.87
N THR A 43 -4.60 12.12 0.70
CA THR A 43 -5.69 12.98 0.16
C THR A 43 -7.04 12.70 0.82
N GLU A 44 -7.25 11.50 1.38
CA GLU A 44 -8.46 11.14 2.13
C GLU A 44 -8.28 11.50 3.61
N GLN A 45 -9.06 12.48 4.10
CA GLN A 45 -8.95 12.97 5.48
C GLN A 45 -9.12 11.85 6.55
N LYS A 46 -9.90 10.82 6.24
CA LYS A 46 -10.13 9.64 7.09
C LYS A 46 -9.01 8.59 7.04
N LEU A 47 -8.15 8.63 6.02
CA LEU A 47 -7.07 7.66 5.79
C LEU A 47 -5.67 8.28 5.88
N ARG A 48 -5.58 9.54 6.33
CA ARG A 48 -4.33 10.30 6.39
C ARG A 48 -3.28 9.67 7.29
N ASN A 49 -3.69 9.02 8.39
CA ASN A 49 -2.76 8.40 9.32
C ASN A 49 -2.16 7.13 8.71
N GLU A 50 -2.98 6.33 8.04
CA GLU A 50 -2.60 5.16 7.27
C GLU A 50 -1.64 5.54 6.14
N GLY A 51 -1.93 6.63 5.42
CA GLY A 51 -1.04 7.16 4.37
C GLY A 51 0.34 7.54 4.89
N LYS A 52 0.43 8.17 6.07
CA LYS A 52 1.73 8.48 6.72
C LYS A 52 2.50 7.22 7.08
N ILE A 53 1.83 6.20 7.61
CA ILE A 53 2.47 4.92 7.96
C ILE A 53 3.05 4.26 6.70
N ILE A 54 2.26 4.19 5.63
CA ILE A 54 2.70 3.62 4.35
C ILE A 54 3.88 4.42 3.78
N LEU A 55 3.86 5.75 3.89
CA LEU A 55 4.97 6.61 3.45
C LEU A 55 6.27 6.30 4.20
N VAL A 56 6.21 6.22 5.54
CA VAL A 56 7.38 5.92 6.38
C VAL A 56 7.94 4.54 6.05
N ILE A 57 7.08 3.53 5.92
CA ILE A 57 7.49 2.17 5.54
C ILE A 57 8.16 2.18 4.17
N SER A 58 7.62 2.92 3.20
CA SER A 58 8.21 3.03 1.85
C SER A 58 9.62 3.63 1.88
N PHE A 59 9.84 4.65 2.71
CA PHE A 59 11.18 5.24 2.90
C PHE A 59 12.17 4.27 3.55
N VAL A 60 11.77 3.61 4.64
CA VAL A 60 12.61 2.61 5.31
C VAL A 60 12.99 1.50 4.33
N TRP A 61 12.03 1.06 3.52
CA TRP A 61 12.28 -0.02 2.56
C TRP A 61 13.14 0.43 1.38
N SER A 62 13.02 1.68 0.95
CA SER A 62 13.92 2.26 -0.06
C SER A 62 15.38 2.34 0.43
N ILE A 63 15.60 2.65 1.71
CA ILE A 63 16.94 2.65 2.33
C ILE A 63 17.50 1.23 2.35
N ILE A 64 16.71 0.25 2.80
CA ILE A 64 17.17 -1.14 2.87
C ILE A 64 17.51 -1.69 1.47
N LEU A 65 16.70 -1.35 0.46
CA LEU A 65 16.99 -1.72 -0.92
C LEU A 65 18.32 -1.12 -1.42
N ALA A 66 18.61 0.14 -1.07
CA ALA A 66 19.87 0.78 -1.44
C ALA A 66 21.08 0.03 -0.85
N TYR A 67 21.03 -0.32 0.44
CA TYR A 67 22.07 -1.14 1.08
C TYR A 67 22.19 -2.53 0.45
N LEU A 68 21.07 -3.16 0.08
CA LEU A 68 21.08 -4.47 -0.56
C LEU A 68 21.75 -4.42 -1.95
N ILE A 69 21.45 -3.38 -2.74
CA ILE A 69 22.07 -3.16 -4.05
C ILE A 69 23.56 -2.89 -3.89
N GLU A 70 23.95 -2.06 -2.93
CA GLU A 70 25.35 -1.78 -2.63
C GLU A 70 26.09 -3.04 -2.20
N LEU A 71 25.47 -3.87 -1.35
CA LEU A 71 26.00 -5.17 -0.94
C LEU A 71 26.20 -6.10 -2.14
N LEU A 72 25.20 -6.25 -3.02
CA LEU A 72 25.33 -7.09 -4.22
C LEU A 72 26.45 -6.59 -5.14
N LYS A 73 26.56 -5.27 -5.34
CA LYS A 73 27.61 -4.66 -6.15
C LYS A 73 29.00 -4.85 -5.53
N SER A 74 29.11 -4.77 -4.20
CA SER A 74 30.37 -5.00 -3.49
C SER A 74 30.83 -6.47 -3.52
N GLY A 75 29.89 -7.40 -3.74
CA GLY A 75 30.16 -8.83 -3.86
C GLY A 75 30.37 -9.32 -5.30
N ASP A 76 30.49 -8.44 -6.30
CA ASP A 76 30.58 -8.79 -7.73
C ASP A 76 29.44 -9.70 -8.24
N TYR A 77 28.28 -9.67 -7.55
CA TYR A 77 27.12 -10.47 -7.95
C TYR A 77 26.30 -9.82 -9.09
N ILE A 78 26.54 -8.52 -9.36
CA ILE A 78 25.95 -7.74 -10.46
C ILE A 78 26.97 -6.73 -10.98
#